data_AF-A0A1G1N8J2-F1
#
_entry.id   AF-A0A1G1N8J2-F1
#
_cell.length_a   1.000
_cell.length_b   1.000
_cell.length_c   1.000
_cell.angle_alpha   90.00
_cell.angle_beta   90.00
_cell.angle_gamma   90.00
#
_symmetry.space_group_name_H-M   'P 1'
#
loop_
_entity.id
_entity.type
_entity.pdbx_description
1 polymer ?
#
loop_
_entity_poly.entity_id
_entity_poly.type
_entity_poly.pdbx_seq_one_letter_code
_entity_poly.pdbx_strand_id
1 'polypeptide(L)'
;MRLNLWPKLLIICGIILVSILYFARENLRYDWDDLLESARIVMDNFSYSMNPERSKGLSTLQVEENLKAYLGEPLGSFRSSDWQEFWNVIYGVYPIDYSQNRRLPPRVRQLTYAEMEARLKELYYNPFGYFREEHWQQFWPIVLGRRAQRR
;
A
#
# COMPACT_ATOMS: atom_id res chain seq x y z
N MET A 1 -55.40 -26.60 -38.85
CA MET A 1 -55.19 -26.53 -37.38
C MET A 1 -54.03 -25.57 -37.12
N ARG A 2 -54.29 -24.31 -36.77
CA ARG A 2 -53.21 -23.34 -36.47
C ARG A 2 -52.64 -23.66 -35.09
N LEU A 3 -51.42 -24.17 -35.03
CA LEU A 3 -50.69 -24.34 -33.77
C LEU A 3 -50.54 -22.98 -33.10
N ASN A 4 -51.17 -22.82 -31.94
CA ASN A 4 -51.07 -21.60 -31.14
C ASN A 4 -49.66 -21.56 -30.51
N LEU A 5 -48.75 -20.80 -31.12
CA LEU A 5 -47.34 -20.68 -30.70
C LEU A 5 -47.14 -19.72 -29.52
N TRP A 6 -48.14 -18.88 -29.23
CA TRP A 6 -48.15 -17.93 -28.11
C TRP A 6 -47.81 -18.53 -26.74
N PRO A 7 -48.42 -19.66 -26.30
CA PRO A 7 -48.06 -20.26 -25.02
C PRO A 7 -46.59 -20.71 -24.95
N LYS A 8 -46.01 -21.18 -26.07
CA LYS A 8 -44.59 -21.59 -26.11
C LYS A 8 -43.67 -20.37 -26.03
N LEU A 9 -44.01 -19.27 -26.70
CA LEU A 9 -43.27 -18.01 -26.62
C LEU A 9 -43.31 -17.41 -25.21
N LEU A 10 -44.47 -17.43 -24.55
CA LEU A 10 -44.61 -16.93 -23.17
C LEU A 10 -43.74 -17.72 -22.17
N ILE A 11 -43.65 -19.05 -22.34
CA ILE A 11 -42.78 -19.89 -21.51
C ILE A 11 -41.30 -19.53 -21.73
N ILE A 12 -40.87 -19.36 -22.98
CA ILE A 12 -39.48 -18.97 -23.30
C ILE A 12 -39.15 -17.60 -22.72
N CYS A 13 -40.04 -16.61 -22.89
CA CYS A 13 -39.87 -15.28 -22.31
C CYS A 13 -39.82 -15.32 -20.78
N GLY A 14 -40.64 -16.15 -20.12
CA GLY A 14 -40.61 -16.34 -18.68
C GLY A 14 -39.29 -16.91 -18.18
N ILE A 15 -38.73 -17.92 -18.88
CA ILE A 15 -37.42 -18.49 -18.54
C ILE A 15 -36.31 -17.44 -18.68
N ILE A 16 -36.30 -16.68 -19.78
CA ILE A 16 -35.31 -15.61 -20.01
C ILE A 16 -35.39 -14.54 -18.91
N LEU A 17 -36.61 -14.11 -18.54
CA LEU A 17 -36.80 -13.12 -17.48
C LEU A 17 -36.27 -13.63 -16.14
N VAL A 18 -36.56 -14.87 -15.77
CA VAL A 18 -36.07 -15.48 -14.52
C VAL A 18 -34.55 -15.58 -14.53
N SER A 19 -33.94 -15.98 -15.65
CA SER A 19 -32.49 -16.01 -15.79
C SER A 19 -31.87 -14.61 -15.65
N ILE A 20 -32.45 -13.58 -16.27
CA ILE A 20 -31.98 -12.19 -16.13
C ILE A 20 -32.08 -11.71 -14.68
N LEU A 21 -33.20 -11.98 -14.01
CA LEU A 21 -33.40 -11.62 -12.59
C LEU A 21 -32.42 -12.37 -11.68
N TYR A 22 -32.13 -13.63 -11.99
CA TYR A 22 -31.15 -14.43 -11.26
C TYR A 22 -29.73 -13.86 -11.43
N PHE A 23 -29.29 -13.59 -12.66
CA PHE A 23 -27.99 -12.96 -12.93
C PHE A 23 -27.88 -11.56 -12.32
N ALA A 24 -28.94 -10.75 -12.39
CA ALA A 24 -28.97 -9.43 -11.78
C ALA A 24 -28.81 -9.51 -10.26
N ARG A 25 -29.46 -10.49 -9.61
CA ARG A 25 -29.32 -10.75 -8.18
C ARG A 25 -27.90 -11.16 -7.80
N GLU A 26 -27.27 -12.04 -8.58
CA GLU A 26 -25.89 -12.43 -8.33
C GLU A 26 -24.94 -11.23 -8.49
N ASN A 27 -25.08 -10.44 -9.55
CA ASN A 27 -24.29 -9.22 -9.74
C ASN A 27 -24.50 -8.21 -8.60
N LEU A 28 -25.74 -7.98 -8.17
CA LEU A 28 -26.05 -7.12 -7.03
C LEU A 28 -25.40 -7.61 -5.74
N ARG A 29 -25.32 -8.93 -5.53
CA ARG A 29 -24.64 -9.52 -4.38
C ARG A 29 -23.14 -9.27 -4.47
N TYR A 30 -22.51 -9.50 -5.62
CA TYR A 30 -21.09 -9.20 -5.82
C TYR A 30 -20.78 -7.73 -5.65
N ASP A 31 -21.62 -6.83 -6.17
CA ASP A 31 -21.46 -5.39 -5.99
C ASP A 31 -21.62 -4.98 -4.52
N TRP A 32 -22.53 -5.61 -3.78
CA TRP A 32 -22.69 -5.39 -2.35
C TRP A 32 -21.47 -5.86 -1.55
N ASP A 33 -20.94 -7.05 -1.87
CA ASP A 33 -19.74 -7.60 -1.24
C ASP A 33 -18.52 -6.70 -1.54
N ASP A 34 -18.38 -6.21 -2.77
CA ASP A 34 -17.33 -5.27 -3.17
C ASP A 34 -17.47 -3.91 -2.47
N LEU A 35 -18.69 -3.41 -2.26
CA LEU A 35 -18.95 -2.17 -1.50
C LEU A 35 -18.58 -2.32 -0.03
N LEU A 36 -18.97 -3.44 0.61
CA LEU A 36 -18.63 -3.72 2.01
C LEU A 36 -17.11 -3.86 2.19
N GLU A 37 -16.44 -4.58 1.30
CA GLU A 37 -14.99 -4.74 1.36
C GLU A 37 -14.29 -3.40 1.08
N SER A 38 -14.77 -2.59 0.14
CA SER A 38 -14.24 -1.25 -0.11
C SER A 38 -14.36 -0.34 1.12
N ALA A 39 -15.52 -0.35 1.78
CA ALA A 39 -15.73 0.41 3.02
C ALA A 39 -14.79 -0.06 4.13
N ARG A 40 -14.57 -1.38 4.25
CA ARG A 40 -13.63 -1.97 5.19
C ARG A 40 -12.19 -1.53 4.90
N ILE A 41 -11.75 -1.61 3.64
CA ILE A 41 -10.42 -1.16 3.22
C ILE A 41 -10.21 0.31 3.52
N VAL A 42 -11.20 1.18 3.25
CA VAL A 42 -11.09 2.60 3.55
C VAL A 42 -10.94 2.83 5.06
N MET A 43 -11.72 2.12 5.89
CA MET A 43 -11.62 2.21 7.33
C MET A 43 -10.26 1.71 7.85
N ASP A 44 -9.79 0.57 7.34
CA ASP A 44 -8.49 -0.01 7.69
C ASP A 44 -7.36 0.93 7.28
N ASN A 45 -7.41 1.51 6.08
CA ASN A 45 -6.43 2.47 5.59
C ASN A 45 -6.40 3.74 6.45
N PHE A 46 -7.56 4.24 6.86
CA PHE A 46 -7.65 5.39 7.76
C PHE A 46 -7.03 5.09 9.12
N SER A 47 -7.40 3.95 9.72
CA SER A 47 -6.85 3.48 10.99
C SER A 47 -5.33 3.32 10.92
N TYR A 48 -4.83 2.70 9.85
CA TYR A 48 -3.40 2.50 9.62
C TYR A 48 -2.65 3.81 9.41
N SER A 49 -3.26 4.79 8.73
CA SER A 49 -2.66 6.11 8.52
C SER A 49 -2.55 6.91 9.82
N MET A 50 -3.50 6.73 10.74
CA MET A 50 -3.46 7.34 12.08
C MET A 50 -2.46 6.68 13.01
N ASN A 51 -2.35 5.35 12.96
CA ASN A 51 -1.46 4.56 13.80
C ASN A 51 -0.58 3.61 12.97
N PRO A 52 0.39 4.14 12.21
CA PRO A 52 1.28 3.30 11.41
C PRO A 52 2.19 2.48 12.33
N GLU A 53 2.61 1.29 11.85
CA GLU A 53 3.47 0.38 12.60
C GLU A 53 4.80 1.05 13.02
N ARG A 54 5.39 1.85 12.12
CA ARG A 54 6.53 2.73 12.38
C ARG A 54 6.09 4.18 12.38
N SER A 55 6.15 4.83 13.53
CA SER A 55 5.92 6.27 13.67
C SER A 55 7.23 7.04 13.80
N LYS A 56 7.27 8.23 13.19
CA LYS A 56 8.38 9.18 13.33
C LYS A 56 8.45 9.65 14.79
N GLY A 57 9.59 9.44 15.44
CA GLY A 57 9.82 9.92 16.81
C GLY A 57 9.87 11.45 16.88
N LEU A 58 9.68 12.00 18.08
CA LEU A 58 9.62 13.45 18.32
C LEU A 58 10.92 14.21 17.99
N SER A 59 12.07 13.53 17.90
CA SER A 59 13.35 14.15 17.55
C SER A 59 14.02 13.38 16.41
N THR A 60 13.76 13.80 15.16
CA THR A 60 14.59 13.36 14.03
C THR A 60 15.82 14.21 13.83
N LEU A 61 15.87 15.43 14.37
CA LEU A 61 17.04 16.31 14.26
C LEU A 61 18.32 15.63 14.73
N GLN A 62 18.29 14.96 15.89
CA GLN A 62 19.45 14.25 16.40
C GLN A 62 19.85 13.08 15.50
N VAL A 63 18.87 12.40 14.89
CA VAL A 63 19.14 11.30 13.94
C VAL A 63 19.73 11.85 12.64
N GLU A 64 19.23 12.99 12.14
CA GLU A 64 19.74 13.68 10.96
C GLU A 64 21.20 14.10 11.17
N GLU A 65 21.55 14.69 12.31
CA GLU A 65 22.93 15.04 12.67
C GLU A 65 23.85 13.81 12.73
N ASN A 66 23.39 12.73 13.35
CA ASN A 66 24.15 11.48 13.41
C ASN A 66 24.36 10.87 12.02
N LEU A 67 23.34 10.91 11.15
CA LEU A 67 23.43 10.42 9.77
C LEU A 67 24.40 11.26 8.94
N LYS A 68 24.39 12.59 9.11
CA LYS A 68 25.37 13.49 8.47
C LYS A 68 26.80 13.15 8.89
N ALA A 69 27.03 12.92 10.18
CA ALA A 69 28.34 12.58 10.69
C ALA A 69 28.81 11.18 10.24
N TYR A 70 27.89 10.21 10.18
CA TYR A 70 28.20 8.81 9.84
C TYR A 70 28.41 8.60 8.33
N LEU A 71 27.61 9.23 7.48
CA LEU A 71 27.59 8.99 6.03
C LEU A 71 28.21 10.11 5.20
N GLY A 72 28.29 11.34 5.73
CA GLY A 72 28.79 12.49 5.00
C GLY A 72 27.86 12.89 3.84
N GLU A 73 28.45 13.20 2.68
CA GLU A 73 27.68 13.56 1.49
C GLU A 73 26.95 12.34 0.90
N PRO A 74 25.71 12.52 0.39
CA PRO A 74 24.99 13.79 0.18
C PRO A 74 24.15 14.24 1.39
N LEU A 75 24.04 13.43 2.45
CA LEU A 75 23.21 13.76 3.62
C LEU A 75 23.66 15.04 4.32
N GLY A 76 24.97 15.34 4.27
CA GLY A 76 25.55 16.61 4.74
C GLY A 76 24.91 17.84 4.10
N SER A 77 24.61 17.77 2.80
CA SER A 77 24.02 18.86 2.01
C SER A 77 22.49 18.84 1.92
N PHE A 78 21.82 17.87 2.56
CA PHE A 78 20.36 17.78 2.55
C PHE A 78 19.71 19.03 3.16
N ARG A 79 18.74 19.56 2.40
CA ARG A 79 17.79 20.56 2.84
C ARG A 79 16.62 19.89 3.55
N SER A 80 15.75 20.70 4.16
CA SER A 80 14.56 20.19 4.85
C SER A 80 13.65 19.36 3.94
N SER A 81 13.56 19.70 2.64
CA SER A 81 12.81 18.91 1.64
C SER A 81 13.40 17.50 1.45
N ASP A 82 14.72 17.41 1.39
CA ASP A 82 15.43 16.16 1.13
C ASP A 82 15.31 15.24 2.35
N TRP A 83 15.40 15.81 3.55
CA TRP A 83 15.07 15.10 4.79
C TRP A 83 13.62 14.64 4.84
N GLN A 84 12.68 15.48 4.40
CA GLN A 84 11.28 15.08 4.35
C GLN A 84 11.07 13.89 3.40
N GLU A 85 11.69 13.92 2.22
CA GLU A 85 11.64 12.82 1.26
C GLU A 85 12.28 11.54 1.83
N PHE A 86 13.48 11.67 2.42
CA PHE A 86 14.15 10.56 3.11
C PHE A 86 13.25 9.95 4.19
N TRP A 87 12.66 10.77 5.07
CA TRP A 87 11.78 10.29 6.13
C TRP A 87 10.49 9.69 5.60
N ASN A 88 10.00 10.16 4.46
CA ASN A 88 8.83 9.58 3.79
C ASN A 88 9.14 8.17 3.26
N VAL A 89 10.38 7.85 2.87
CA VAL A 89 10.74 6.46 2.54
C VAL A 89 10.61 5.56 3.77
N ILE A 90 11.05 6.03 4.93
CA ILE A 90 11.11 5.22 6.16
C ILE A 90 9.74 5.06 6.85
N TYR A 91 9.01 6.16 6.96
CA TYR A 91 7.79 6.26 7.74
C TYR A 91 6.53 6.44 6.88
N GLY A 92 6.69 6.71 5.58
CA GLY A 92 5.56 6.92 4.68
C GLY A 92 4.71 5.67 4.52
N VAL A 93 3.45 5.93 4.18
CA VAL A 93 2.41 4.92 3.98
C VAL A 93 2.05 4.93 2.49
N TYR A 94 2.15 3.77 1.85
CA TYR A 94 2.05 3.60 0.41
C TYR A 94 0.93 2.62 0.05
N PRO A 95 0.19 2.86 -1.05
CA PRO A 95 -0.78 1.91 -1.55
C PRO A 95 -0.08 0.65 -2.10
N ILE A 96 -0.69 -0.51 -1.87
CA ILE A 96 -0.32 -1.77 -2.49
C ILE A 96 -1.23 -1.97 -3.69
N ASP A 97 -0.63 -2.06 -4.87
CA ASP A 97 -1.37 -2.46 -6.07
C ASP A 97 -1.74 -3.94 -5.96
N TYR A 98 -3.04 -4.22 -5.86
CA TYR A 98 -3.55 -5.58 -5.97
C TYR A 98 -3.60 -5.99 -7.43
N SER A 99 -2.77 -6.97 -7.81
CA SER A 99 -2.83 -7.57 -9.14
C SER A 99 -4.11 -8.37 -9.39
N GLN A 100 -4.83 -8.78 -8.34
CA GLN A 100 -5.92 -9.76 -8.43
C GLN A 100 -7.34 -9.16 -8.47
N ASN A 101 -7.61 -7.97 -7.91
CA ASN A 101 -8.93 -7.36 -7.96
C ASN A 101 -8.86 -5.84 -8.13
N ARG A 102 -8.92 -5.37 -9.38
CA ARG A 102 -8.90 -3.94 -9.73
C ARG A 102 -10.17 -3.18 -9.33
N ARG A 103 -11.21 -3.86 -8.84
CA ARG A 103 -12.47 -3.22 -8.42
C ARG A 103 -12.38 -2.63 -7.01
N LEU A 104 -11.47 -3.13 -6.19
CA LEU A 104 -11.31 -2.71 -4.81
C LEU A 104 -10.25 -1.60 -4.70
N PRO A 105 -10.40 -0.66 -3.76
CA PRO A 105 -9.37 0.32 -3.46
C PRO A 105 -8.09 -0.37 -2.97
N PRO A 106 -6.90 0.22 -3.21
CA PRO A 106 -5.65 -0.35 -2.70
C PRO A 106 -5.60 -0.26 -1.17
N ARG A 107 -5.04 -1.29 -0.53
CA ARG A 107 -4.71 -1.22 0.90
C ARG A 107 -3.39 -0.52 1.05
N VAL A 108 -3.22 0.24 2.13
CA VAL A 108 -1.96 0.91 2.41
C VAL A 108 -1.08 0.09 3.35
N ARG A 109 0.24 0.24 3.20
CA ARG A 109 1.23 -0.26 4.15
C ARG A 109 2.48 0.60 4.12
N GLN A 110 3.35 0.41 5.10
CA GLN A 110 4.71 0.93 5.01
C GLN A 110 5.61 -0.02 4.21
N LEU A 111 6.68 0.54 3.64
CA LEU A 111 7.68 -0.24 2.89
C LEU A 111 8.35 -1.30 3.79
N THR A 112 8.73 -2.43 3.23
CA THR A 112 9.61 -3.40 3.90
C THR A 112 11.05 -2.88 3.94
N TYR A 113 11.94 -3.49 4.74
CA TYR A 113 13.36 -3.10 4.74
C TYR A 113 13.98 -3.16 3.35
N ALA A 114 13.79 -4.27 2.62
CA ALA A 114 14.30 -4.42 1.26
C ALA A 114 13.77 -3.34 0.30
N GLU A 115 12.50 -2.95 0.40
CA GLU A 115 11.93 -1.88 -0.43
C GLU A 115 12.45 -0.50 -0.03
N MET A 116 12.65 -0.24 1.27
CA MET A 116 13.29 0.99 1.73
C MET A 116 14.72 1.08 1.20
N GLU A 117 15.51 0.01 1.28
CA GLU A 117 16.87 -0.04 0.74
C GLU A 117 16.89 0.23 -0.77
N ALA A 118 16.01 -0.44 -1.52
CA ALA A 118 15.89 -0.22 -2.96
C ALA A 118 15.55 1.23 -3.29
N ARG A 119 14.59 1.83 -2.55
CA ARG A 119 14.16 3.21 -2.78
C ARG A 119 15.23 4.22 -2.38
N LEU A 120 15.94 3.99 -1.28
CA LEU A 120 17.06 4.83 -0.86
C LEU A 120 18.23 4.77 -1.85
N LYS A 121 18.52 3.60 -2.42
CA LYS A 121 19.51 3.44 -3.49
C LYS A 121 19.13 4.19 -4.76
N GLU A 122 17.85 4.18 -5.12
CA GLU A 122 17.33 4.89 -6.29
C GLU A 122 17.41 6.40 -6.11
N LEU A 123 17.00 6.92 -4.95
CA LEU A 123 16.97 8.35 -4.67
C LEU A 123 18.36 8.93 -4.38
N TYR A 124 19.18 8.21 -3.63
CA TYR A 124 20.50 8.68 -3.19
C TYR A 124 21.56 7.58 -3.44
N TYR A 125 21.93 7.42 -4.71
CA TYR A 125 22.89 6.38 -5.13
C TYR A 125 24.22 6.45 -4.38
N ASN A 126 24.72 7.65 -4.08
CA ASN A 126 25.79 7.81 -3.10
C ASN A 126 25.14 8.20 -1.75
N PRO A 127 25.43 7.54 -0.62
CA PRO A 127 26.28 6.35 -0.46
C PRO A 127 25.52 5.02 -0.61
N PHE A 128 24.18 5.02 -0.66
CA PHE A 128 23.39 3.79 -0.48
C PHE A 128 23.58 2.75 -1.59
N GLY A 129 23.92 3.17 -2.80
CA GLY A 129 24.25 2.29 -3.92
C GLY A 129 25.47 1.40 -3.65
N TYR A 130 26.36 1.82 -2.75
CA TYR A 130 27.55 1.06 -2.34
C TYR A 130 27.35 0.27 -1.04
N PHE A 131 26.21 0.44 -0.36
CA PHE A 131 25.96 -0.27 0.88
C PHE A 131 25.80 -1.77 0.65
N ARG A 132 26.64 -2.52 1.37
CA ARG A 132 26.48 -3.97 1.61
C ARG A 132 25.58 -4.20 2.83
N GLU A 133 25.15 -5.44 3.03
CA GLU A 133 24.29 -5.85 4.14
C GLU A 133 24.80 -5.36 5.51
N GLU A 134 26.11 -5.44 5.75
CA GLU A 134 26.75 -4.97 6.99
C GLU A 134 26.50 -3.47 7.25
N HIS A 135 26.48 -2.66 6.20
CA HIS A 135 26.22 -1.21 6.30
C HIS A 135 24.75 -0.96 6.65
N TRP A 136 23.83 -1.72 6.06
CA TRP A 136 22.40 -1.64 6.38
C TRP A 136 22.14 -2.06 7.83
N GLN A 137 22.80 -3.11 8.32
CA GLN A 137 22.71 -3.55 9.71
C GLN A 137 23.18 -2.49 10.72
N GLN A 138 24.13 -1.62 10.36
CA GLN A 138 24.55 -0.48 11.19
C GLN A 138 23.64 0.74 11.02
N PHE A 139 23.15 0.97 9.80
CA PHE A 139 22.29 2.09 9.46
C PHE A 139 20.92 2.01 10.15
N TRP A 140 20.25 0.86 10.10
CA TRP A 140 18.89 0.72 10.63
C TRP A 140 18.76 1.05 12.13
N PRO A 141 19.67 0.64 13.01
CA PRO A 141 19.67 1.06 14.41
C PRO A 141 19.84 2.57 14.62
N ILE A 142 20.58 3.28 13.75
CA ILE A 142 20.71 4.74 13.83
C ILE A 142 19.38 5.40 13.49
N VAL A 143 18.74 4.95 12.40
CA VAL A 143 17.50 5.53 11.86
C VAL A 143 16.28 5.20 12.73
N LEU A 144 16.15 3.95 13.17
CA LEU A 144 14.95 3.44 13.86
C LEU A 144 15.15 3.25 15.37
N GLY A 145 16.36 3.45 15.88
CA GLY A 145 16.71 3.21 17.28
C GLY A 145 16.63 1.74 17.69
N ARG A 146 16.47 1.48 19.00
CA ARG A 146 16.38 0.12 19.58
C ARG A 146 15.23 -0.74 19.04
N ARG A 147 14.31 -0.18 18.23
CA ARG A 147 13.25 -0.95 17.56
C ARG A 147 13.77 -1.78 16.38
N ALA A 148 14.92 -1.42 15.79
CA ALA A 148 15.54 -2.20 14.72
C ALA A 148 16.13 -3.54 15.20
N GLN A 149 16.60 -3.63 16.45
CA GLN A 149 17.32 -4.80 16.97
C GLN A 149 16.44 -6.01 17.32
N ARG A 150 15.10 -5.92 17.18
CA ARG A 150 14.15 -6.98 17.60
C ARG A 150 13.53 -7.76 16.45
N ARG A 151 13.99 -7.62 15.22
CA ARG A 151 13.52 -8.39 14.07
C ARG A 151 14.69 -8.88 13.23
#